data_AF-A0A4Y8I3B2-F1
#
_entry.id   AF-A0A4Y8I3B2-F1
#
_cell.length_a   1.000
_cell.length_b   1.000
_cell.length_c   1.000
_cell.angle_alpha   90.00
_cell.angle_beta   90.00
_cell.angle_gamma   90.00
#
_symmetry.space_group_name_H-M   'P 1'
#
loop_
_entity.id
_entity.type
_entity.pdbx_description
1 polymer ?
#
loop_
_entity_poly.entity_id
_entity_poly.type
_entity_poly.pdbx_seq_one_letter_code
_entity_poly.pdbx_strand_id
1 'polypeptide(L)'
;MNLNCTAKQLGKVLSLLLIYSLSADAKDLVWGFNAHRYINIHAVDYLPEEMSFFNSHRAFLETNSTYPDSPADPNPGYFHYFDIDFYPEFFNGTFPHDIDDLIAIYGLSTVIDNGTVPWIVEEWTDSLSALMAAGDWDNVWQIAADLGHYVADSHEPLHLTLNFNGGVTGNFGIHSRYETQLIGRHLAEISLPGDTSIVWENIIDSTFGYIELLYPYVDLIIAADDLAVAVDPDYGNTYYDLLWTELDSITTDAVQRGIIDLASFWRTAWVNAGKPLPPGVSVNWEDNSQPNGFRLYDSYPNPFNPLTTISYSIPKASNVSLIIYDLIGQEVARLVDNKKPAGQHRVTWDATDIASGVYLYRLQVSPPTAGFVQTKKMVLLK
;
A
#
# COMPACT_ATOMS: atom_id res chain seq x y z
N MET A 1 32.47 -64.14 33.83
CA MET A 1 31.25 -64.90 34.15
C MET A 1 30.26 -63.95 34.79
N ASN A 2 29.07 -63.86 34.18
CA ASN A 2 27.77 -63.30 34.64
C ASN A 2 27.70 -61.78 34.93
N LEU A 3 27.09 -60.93 34.10
CA LEU A 3 25.69 -60.78 33.60
C LEU A 3 24.72 -60.05 34.54
N ASN A 4 24.16 -58.96 33.99
CA ASN A 4 22.83 -58.36 34.18
C ASN A 4 22.55 -57.62 35.50
N CYS A 5 21.68 -56.61 35.59
CA CYS A 5 20.94 -55.69 34.73
C CYS A 5 19.96 -55.01 35.73
N THR A 6 19.77 -53.69 35.71
CA THR A 6 18.44 -53.03 35.83
C THR A 6 18.56 -51.51 35.97
N ALA A 7 17.59 -50.85 35.34
CA ALA A 7 17.42 -49.42 35.14
C ALA A 7 16.65 -48.72 36.27
N LYS A 8 16.57 -47.37 36.12
CA LYS A 8 15.77 -46.35 36.81
C LYS A 8 16.37 -45.70 38.06
N GLN A 9 16.88 -44.47 37.88
CA GLN A 9 16.19 -43.27 38.38
C GLN A 9 16.81 -42.00 37.75
N LEU A 10 15.98 -41.26 37.00
CA LEU A 10 16.29 -39.91 36.53
C LEU A 10 16.35 -38.95 37.73
N GLY A 11 17.51 -38.33 37.96
CA GLY A 11 17.67 -37.15 38.80
C GLY A 11 17.71 -35.89 37.93
N LYS A 12 16.72 -35.02 38.11
CA LYS A 12 16.55 -33.73 37.44
C LYS A 12 17.78 -32.83 37.69
N VAL A 13 18.42 -32.35 36.64
CA VAL A 13 19.25 -31.13 36.68
C VAL A 13 18.34 -29.99 36.24
N LEU A 14 17.98 -29.12 37.18
CA LEU A 14 17.19 -27.91 36.90
C LEU A 14 18.05 -26.91 36.13
N SER A 15 17.64 -26.63 34.90
CA SER A 15 18.00 -25.41 34.18
C SER A 15 17.26 -24.24 34.83
N LEU A 16 17.98 -23.23 35.32
CA LEU A 16 17.39 -21.93 35.64
C LEU A 16 17.03 -21.24 34.33
N LEU A 17 15.78 -21.38 33.89
CA LEU A 17 15.13 -20.46 32.97
C LEU A 17 14.65 -19.26 33.80
N LEU A 18 15.35 -18.14 33.65
CA LEU A 18 14.88 -16.86 34.14
C LEU A 18 13.74 -16.41 33.20
N ILE A 19 12.50 -16.75 33.57
CA ILE A 19 11.31 -16.24 32.88
C ILE A 19 11.14 -14.79 33.34
N TYR A 20 11.58 -13.84 32.50
CA TYR A 20 11.06 -12.47 32.59
C TYR A 20 9.64 -12.50 32.03
N SER A 21 8.67 -12.63 32.92
CA SER A 21 7.28 -12.30 32.60
C SER A 21 7.18 -10.77 32.52
N LEU A 22 7.36 -10.22 31.32
CA LEU A 22 6.84 -8.89 31.01
C LEU A 22 5.32 -9.03 30.92
N SER A 23 4.64 -8.55 31.97
CA SER A 23 3.22 -8.24 31.87
C SER A 23 3.09 -7.05 30.91
N ALA A 24 2.87 -7.35 29.62
CA ALA A 24 2.38 -6.35 28.69
C ALA A 24 0.95 -5.98 29.14
N ASP A 25 0.78 -4.76 29.64
CA ASP A 25 -0.54 -4.20 29.88
C ASP A 25 -1.25 -4.11 28.53
N ALA A 26 -2.35 -4.85 28.38
CA ALA A 26 -3.14 -5.00 27.16
C ALA A 26 -3.89 -3.72 26.73
N LYS A 27 -3.37 -2.53 27.08
CA LYS A 27 -3.91 -1.22 26.71
C LYS A 27 -3.00 -0.43 25.76
N ASP A 28 -1.78 -0.91 25.51
CA ASP A 28 -0.79 -0.18 24.70
C ASP A 28 -0.70 -0.66 23.23
N LEU A 29 -1.44 -1.71 22.84
CA LEU A 29 -1.44 -2.23 21.45
C LEU A 29 -2.41 -1.52 20.48
N VAL A 30 -3.22 -0.56 20.94
CA VAL A 30 -4.43 -0.16 20.20
C VAL A 30 -4.16 0.85 19.06
N TRP A 31 -2.95 1.42 18.92
CA TRP A 31 -2.76 2.58 18.04
C TRP A 31 -1.98 2.34 16.74
N GLY A 32 -0.96 1.46 16.69
CA GLY A 32 -0.37 1.02 15.41
C GLY A 32 -1.43 0.45 14.45
N PHE A 33 -2.39 -0.28 15.03
CA PHE A 33 -3.62 -0.76 14.38
C PHE A 33 -4.41 0.28 13.56
N ASN A 34 -4.37 1.56 13.95
CA ASN A 34 -5.12 2.59 13.24
C ASN A 34 -4.50 2.90 11.87
N ALA A 35 -3.16 2.84 11.74
CA ALA A 35 -2.49 3.03 10.46
C ALA A 35 -2.85 1.91 9.48
N HIS A 36 -2.76 0.64 9.91
CA HIS A 36 -3.19 -0.52 9.10
C HIS A 36 -4.63 -0.38 8.61
N ARG A 37 -5.55 -0.05 9.54
CA ARG A 37 -6.97 0.19 9.24
C ARG A 37 -7.17 1.31 8.25
N TYR A 38 -6.48 2.42 8.45
CA TYR A 38 -6.58 3.60 7.58
C TYR A 38 -6.08 3.33 6.18
N ILE A 39 -4.93 2.67 6.04
CA ILE A 39 -4.39 2.27 4.73
C ILE A 39 -5.38 1.32 4.02
N ASN A 40 -5.86 0.28 4.71
CA ASN A 40 -6.77 -0.71 4.14
C ASN A 40 -8.12 -0.11 3.74
N ILE A 41 -8.73 0.70 4.60
CA ILE A 41 -10.03 1.29 4.31
C ILE A 41 -9.94 2.25 3.12
N HIS A 42 -8.86 3.03 3.01
CA HIS A 42 -8.71 4.01 1.95
C HIS A 42 -8.22 3.42 0.63
N ALA A 43 -7.41 2.35 0.64
CA ALA A 43 -6.97 1.67 -0.59
C ALA A 43 -8.14 1.25 -1.49
N VAL A 44 -9.30 0.92 -0.90
CA VAL A 44 -10.53 0.59 -1.64
C VAL A 44 -10.99 1.73 -2.57
N ASP A 45 -10.77 2.99 -2.21
CA ASP A 45 -11.16 4.17 -2.99
C ASP A 45 -10.31 4.37 -4.26
N TYR A 46 -9.17 3.69 -4.33
CA TYR A 46 -8.18 3.82 -5.41
C TYR A 46 -8.21 2.66 -6.40
N LEU A 47 -9.13 1.71 -6.20
CA LEU A 47 -9.40 0.62 -7.13
C LEU A 47 -10.19 1.10 -8.37
N PRO A 48 -10.02 0.43 -9.53
CA PRO A 48 -10.83 0.72 -10.71
C PRO A 48 -12.31 0.36 -10.50
N GLU A 49 -13.21 0.94 -11.30
CA GLU A 49 -14.67 0.75 -11.18
C GLU A 49 -15.08 -0.73 -11.24
N GLU A 50 -14.37 -1.52 -12.04
CA GLU A 50 -14.55 -2.96 -12.19
C GLU A 50 -14.33 -3.73 -10.88
N MET A 51 -13.55 -3.15 -9.97
CA MET A 51 -13.27 -3.68 -8.64
C MET A 51 -14.12 -3.01 -7.55
N SER A 52 -15.18 -2.28 -7.92
CA SER A 52 -16.10 -1.63 -6.96
C SER A 52 -16.73 -2.61 -5.96
N PHE A 53 -16.73 -3.91 -6.25
CA PHE A 53 -17.14 -4.97 -5.33
C PHE A 53 -16.29 -5.08 -4.06
N PHE A 54 -15.08 -4.49 -4.01
CA PHE A 54 -14.32 -4.34 -2.76
C PHE A 54 -15.07 -3.47 -1.73
N ASN A 55 -15.93 -2.54 -2.18
CA ASN A 55 -16.67 -1.65 -1.27
C ASN A 55 -17.59 -2.42 -0.32
N SER A 56 -18.16 -3.56 -0.73
CA SER A 56 -19.02 -4.36 0.16
C SER A 56 -18.24 -5.06 1.28
N HIS A 57 -16.92 -5.19 1.14
CA HIS A 57 -16.02 -5.81 2.11
C HIS A 57 -15.10 -4.80 2.82
N ARG A 58 -15.28 -3.49 2.59
CA ARG A 58 -14.44 -2.43 3.16
C ARG A 58 -14.29 -2.55 4.69
N ALA A 59 -15.39 -2.74 5.42
CA ALA A 59 -15.34 -2.87 6.87
C ALA A 59 -14.64 -4.17 7.34
N PHE A 60 -14.70 -5.23 6.53
CA PHE A 60 -13.98 -6.48 6.80
C PHE A 60 -12.48 -6.27 6.63
N LEU A 61 -12.06 -5.66 5.52
CA LEU A 61 -10.65 -5.33 5.25
C LEU A 61 -10.06 -4.43 6.33
N GLU A 62 -10.79 -3.38 6.72
CA GLU A 62 -10.41 -2.53 7.85
C GLU A 62 -10.23 -3.35 9.14
N THR A 63 -11.26 -4.09 9.57
CA THR A 63 -11.23 -4.81 10.85
C THR A 63 -10.13 -5.87 10.91
N ASN A 64 -9.94 -6.61 9.81
CA ASN A 64 -9.02 -7.75 9.77
C ASN A 64 -7.59 -7.39 9.34
N SER A 65 -7.33 -6.15 8.93
CA SER A 65 -5.97 -5.65 8.64
C SER A 65 -5.01 -5.69 9.83
N THR A 66 -5.51 -5.96 11.04
CA THR A 66 -4.70 -6.10 12.26
C THR A 66 -4.70 -7.53 12.78
N TYR A 67 -5.22 -8.48 12.00
CA TYR A 67 -5.20 -9.90 12.37
C TYR A 67 -3.77 -10.45 12.46
N PRO A 68 -2.82 -10.08 11.57
CA PRO A 68 -1.48 -10.64 11.68
C PRO A 68 -0.72 -10.29 12.97
N ASP A 69 -1.01 -9.15 13.60
CA ASP A 69 -0.50 -8.80 14.94
C ASP A 69 -1.20 -9.55 16.09
N SER A 70 -2.28 -10.27 15.80
CA SER A 70 -3.05 -10.97 16.81
C SER A 70 -2.24 -12.16 17.34
N PRO A 71 -2.31 -12.45 18.65
CA PRO A 71 -1.78 -13.70 19.21
C PRO A 71 -2.39 -14.98 18.60
N ALA A 72 -3.46 -14.84 17.81
CA ALA A 72 -4.13 -15.92 17.11
C ALA A 72 -3.60 -16.16 15.69
N ASP A 73 -2.75 -15.28 15.13
CA ASP A 73 -2.08 -15.54 13.86
C ASP A 73 -0.94 -16.54 14.09
N PRO A 74 -0.91 -17.69 13.39
CA PRO A 74 0.22 -18.61 13.46
C PRO A 74 1.48 -18.14 12.72
N ASN A 75 1.39 -17.08 11.89
CA ASN A 75 2.53 -16.61 11.12
C ASN A 75 3.63 -16.03 12.03
N PRO A 76 4.90 -16.17 11.64
CA PRO A 76 6.03 -15.76 12.46
C PRO A 76 6.27 -14.25 12.38
N GLY A 77 6.80 -13.67 13.47
CA GLY A 77 7.07 -12.23 13.55
C GLY A 77 8.05 -11.68 12.51
N TYR A 78 8.90 -12.52 11.90
CA TYR A 78 9.79 -12.08 10.82
C TYR A 78 9.06 -11.72 9.51
N PHE A 79 7.74 -11.91 9.43
CA PHE A 79 6.93 -11.44 8.31
C PHE A 79 6.65 -9.93 8.33
N HIS A 80 6.86 -9.26 9.47
CA HIS A 80 6.41 -7.89 9.69
C HIS A 80 7.49 -6.85 9.42
N TYR A 81 8.73 -7.24 9.18
CA TYR A 81 9.83 -6.29 9.04
C TYR A 81 10.85 -6.79 8.03
N PHE A 82 11.79 -5.92 7.68
CA PHE A 82 12.97 -6.26 6.90
C PHE A 82 14.12 -5.29 7.17
N ASP A 83 15.13 -5.75 7.89
CA ASP A 83 16.30 -4.96 8.29
C ASP A 83 17.25 -4.77 7.10
N ILE A 84 16.86 -3.93 6.13
CA ILE A 84 17.58 -3.78 4.86
C ILE A 84 19.01 -3.25 5.07
N ASP A 85 19.24 -2.53 6.16
CA ASP A 85 20.53 -1.98 6.55
C ASP A 85 21.51 -2.99 7.16
N PHE A 86 21.07 -4.24 7.38
CA PHE A 86 21.97 -5.36 7.63
C PHE A 86 22.82 -5.70 6.39
N TYR A 87 22.28 -5.48 5.19
CA TYR A 87 22.85 -5.98 3.93
C TYR A 87 23.71 -4.94 3.21
N PRO A 88 25.04 -5.10 3.10
CA PRO A 88 25.90 -4.15 2.40
C PRO A 88 25.56 -3.98 0.91
N GLU A 89 24.98 -5.00 0.28
CA GLU A 89 24.57 -4.96 -1.13
C GLU A 89 23.50 -3.90 -1.41
N PHE A 90 22.65 -3.59 -0.43
CA PHE A 90 21.66 -2.50 -0.54
C PHE A 90 22.35 -1.16 -0.78
N PHE A 91 23.32 -0.80 0.06
CA PHE A 91 24.08 0.44 -0.08
C PHE A 91 24.95 0.50 -1.34
N ASN A 92 25.28 -0.65 -1.92
CA ASN A 92 26.05 -0.75 -3.16
C ASN A 92 25.16 -0.77 -4.41
N GLY A 93 23.82 -0.83 -4.28
CA GLY A 93 22.89 -0.96 -5.39
C GLY A 93 22.97 -2.30 -6.10
N THR A 94 23.36 -3.36 -5.38
CA THR A 94 23.52 -4.72 -5.91
C THR A 94 22.73 -5.75 -5.09
N PHE A 95 21.72 -5.31 -4.35
CA PHE A 95 20.94 -6.18 -3.48
C PHE A 95 20.15 -7.21 -4.31
N PRO A 96 20.25 -8.52 -3.99
CA PRO A 96 19.48 -9.53 -4.70
C PRO A 96 18.02 -9.52 -4.23
N HIS A 97 17.10 -9.35 -5.17
CA HIS A 97 15.66 -9.38 -4.86
C HIS A 97 15.10 -10.81 -4.78
N ASP A 98 15.77 -11.80 -5.35
CA ASP A 98 15.41 -13.21 -5.19
C ASP A 98 15.85 -13.71 -3.81
N ILE A 99 14.90 -14.26 -3.04
CA ILE A 99 15.18 -14.76 -1.69
C ILE A 99 16.14 -15.96 -1.69
N ASP A 100 16.12 -16.80 -2.72
CA ASP A 100 17.00 -17.96 -2.82
C ASP A 100 18.45 -17.53 -3.03
N ASP A 101 18.67 -16.45 -3.80
CA ASP A 101 20.00 -15.85 -3.96
C ASP A 101 20.50 -15.26 -2.63
N LEU A 102 19.64 -14.57 -1.89
CA LEU A 102 19.99 -14.02 -0.58
C LEU A 102 20.28 -15.13 0.44
N ILE A 103 19.47 -16.20 0.47
CA ILE A 103 19.68 -17.40 1.29
C ILE A 103 21.00 -18.10 0.90
N ALA A 104 21.36 -18.13 -0.38
CA ALA A 104 22.63 -18.72 -0.81
C ALA A 104 23.85 -17.94 -0.28
N ILE A 105 23.73 -16.61 -0.11
CA ILE A 105 24.80 -15.75 0.41
C ILE A 105 24.87 -15.80 1.94
N TYR A 106 23.73 -15.64 2.62
CA TYR A 106 23.67 -15.43 4.07
C TYR A 106 23.19 -16.64 4.88
N GLY A 107 22.53 -17.60 4.24
CA GLY A 107 21.87 -18.73 4.88
C GLY A 107 20.48 -18.37 5.44
N LEU A 108 19.58 -19.36 5.47
CA LEU A 108 18.18 -19.17 5.84
C LEU A 108 17.99 -18.50 7.20
N SER A 109 18.72 -18.94 8.24
CA SER A 109 18.58 -18.38 9.60
C SER A 109 18.86 -16.88 9.61
N THR A 110 19.91 -16.44 8.91
CA THR A 110 20.28 -15.03 8.89
C THR A 110 19.24 -14.21 8.11
N VAL A 111 18.70 -14.75 7.02
CA VAL A 111 17.64 -14.06 6.26
C VAL A 111 16.39 -13.88 7.13
N ILE A 112 15.90 -14.94 7.79
CA ILE A 112 14.70 -14.82 8.64
C ILE A 112 14.94 -13.96 9.89
N ASP A 113 16.15 -13.94 10.45
CA ASP A 113 16.50 -13.12 11.62
C ASP A 113 16.53 -11.62 11.28
N ASN A 114 16.60 -11.26 9.99
CA ASN A 114 16.56 -9.87 9.49
C ASN A 114 15.25 -9.56 8.74
N GLY A 115 14.20 -10.38 8.95
CA GLY A 115 12.88 -10.13 8.39
C GLY A 115 12.70 -10.56 6.93
N THR A 116 11.45 -10.71 6.50
CA THR A 116 11.08 -11.21 5.17
C THR A 116 9.91 -10.48 4.53
N VAL A 117 9.44 -9.36 5.08
CA VAL A 117 8.21 -8.68 4.60
C VAL A 117 8.14 -8.45 3.08
N PRO A 118 9.24 -8.14 2.34
CA PRO A 118 9.17 -7.95 0.89
C PRO A 118 8.64 -9.16 0.12
N TRP A 119 9.11 -10.35 0.49
CA TRP A 119 8.70 -11.62 -0.12
C TRP A 119 7.33 -12.08 0.36
N ILE A 120 6.92 -11.68 1.58
CA ILE A 120 5.56 -11.90 2.07
C ILE A 120 4.54 -11.08 1.28
N VAL A 121 4.86 -9.83 0.93
CA VAL A 121 4.01 -9.02 0.04
C VAL A 121 3.84 -9.69 -1.33
N GLU A 122 4.92 -10.27 -1.89
CA GLU A 122 4.86 -11.05 -3.13
C GLU A 122 4.00 -12.31 -2.97
N GLU A 123 4.29 -13.15 -1.99
CA GLU A 123 3.58 -14.41 -1.75
C GLU A 123 2.08 -14.20 -1.48
N TRP A 124 1.71 -13.15 -0.74
CA TRP A 124 0.30 -12.83 -0.48
C TRP A 124 -0.41 -12.27 -1.71
N THR A 125 0.29 -11.50 -2.55
CA THR A 125 -0.25 -11.02 -3.82
C THR A 125 -0.52 -12.19 -4.77
N ASP A 126 0.41 -13.13 -4.87
CA ASP A 126 0.26 -14.35 -5.68
C ASP A 126 -0.83 -15.29 -5.13
N SER A 127 -0.90 -15.43 -3.81
CA SER A 127 -1.98 -16.19 -3.15
C SER A 127 -3.35 -15.57 -3.42
N LEU A 128 -3.45 -14.25 -3.36
CA LEU A 128 -4.67 -13.51 -3.68
C LEU A 128 -5.08 -13.74 -5.15
N SER A 129 -4.13 -13.69 -6.08
CA SER A 129 -4.36 -14.03 -7.49
C SER A 129 -4.88 -15.45 -7.66
N ALA A 130 -4.26 -16.42 -7.02
CA ALA A 130 -4.62 -17.83 -7.15
C ALA A 130 -6.05 -18.10 -6.63
N LEU A 131 -6.41 -17.53 -5.48
CA LEU A 131 -7.75 -17.65 -4.90
C LEU A 131 -8.82 -17.01 -5.79
N MET A 132 -8.57 -15.80 -6.30
CA MET A 132 -9.48 -15.14 -7.23
C MET A 132 -9.67 -15.95 -8.51
N ALA A 133 -8.58 -16.47 -9.10
CA ALA A 133 -8.62 -17.29 -10.32
C ALA A 133 -9.38 -18.60 -10.12
N ALA A 134 -9.26 -19.21 -8.93
CA ALA A 134 -10.01 -20.40 -8.55
C ALA A 134 -11.49 -20.11 -8.23
N GLY A 135 -11.87 -18.84 -8.07
CA GLY A 135 -13.20 -18.43 -7.63
C GLY A 135 -13.46 -18.71 -6.14
N ASP A 136 -12.42 -18.85 -5.32
CA ASP A 136 -12.49 -19.10 -3.89
C ASP A 136 -12.65 -17.80 -3.09
N TRP A 137 -13.78 -17.13 -3.31
CA TRP A 137 -14.05 -15.80 -2.76
C TRP A 137 -14.27 -15.79 -1.25
N ASP A 138 -14.52 -16.94 -0.62
CA ASP A 138 -14.65 -17.04 0.83
C ASP A 138 -13.29 -16.77 1.53
N ASN A 139 -12.17 -17.12 0.88
CA ASN A 139 -10.81 -16.93 1.40
C ASN A 139 -10.12 -15.66 0.88
N VAL A 140 -10.57 -15.09 -0.26
CA VAL A 140 -10.00 -13.88 -0.87
C VAL A 140 -9.91 -12.71 0.12
N TRP A 141 -10.94 -12.50 0.94
CA TRP A 141 -11.02 -11.30 1.78
C TRP A 141 -10.04 -11.31 2.95
N GLN A 142 -9.77 -12.49 3.53
CA GLN A 142 -8.77 -12.60 4.60
C GLN A 142 -7.37 -12.36 4.03
N ILE A 143 -7.03 -13.01 2.91
CA ILE A 143 -5.73 -12.80 2.26
C ILE A 143 -5.55 -11.34 1.80
N ALA A 144 -6.60 -10.69 1.30
CA ALA A 144 -6.54 -9.28 0.94
C ALA A 144 -6.29 -8.37 2.16
N ALA A 145 -6.86 -8.68 3.32
CA ALA A 145 -6.63 -7.94 4.57
C ALA A 145 -5.23 -8.19 5.14
N ASP A 146 -4.76 -9.44 5.14
CA ASP A 146 -3.42 -9.81 5.60
C ASP A 146 -2.34 -9.20 4.69
N LEU A 147 -2.55 -9.20 3.36
CA LEU A 147 -1.70 -8.46 2.43
C LEU A 147 -1.65 -6.97 2.78
N GLY A 148 -2.80 -6.38 3.10
CA GLY A 148 -2.88 -4.99 3.53
C GLY A 148 -2.17 -4.70 4.85
N HIS A 149 -2.00 -5.71 5.70
CA HIS A 149 -1.19 -5.59 6.90
C HIS A 149 0.30 -5.49 6.54
N TYR A 150 0.83 -6.49 5.82
CA TYR A 150 2.26 -6.56 5.47
C TYR A 150 2.70 -5.41 4.55
N VAL A 151 1.81 -4.95 3.66
CA VAL A 151 2.07 -3.73 2.89
C VAL A 151 2.20 -2.52 3.82
N ALA A 152 1.31 -2.35 4.81
CA ALA A 152 1.41 -1.24 5.75
C ALA A 152 2.68 -1.32 6.63
N ASP A 153 3.06 -2.51 7.11
CA ASP A 153 4.33 -2.74 7.83
C ASP A 153 5.54 -2.31 7.00
N SER A 154 5.63 -2.77 5.75
CA SER A 154 6.73 -2.40 4.85
C SER A 154 6.74 -0.91 4.45
N HIS A 155 5.70 -0.15 4.81
CA HIS A 155 5.64 1.30 4.66
C HIS A 155 6.01 2.07 5.94
N GLU A 156 6.16 1.38 7.06
CA GLU A 156 6.64 1.95 8.32
C GLU A 156 8.19 1.96 8.29
N PRO A 157 8.85 3.14 8.30
CA PRO A 157 10.30 3.18 8.10
C PRO A 157 11.12 2.46 9.18
N LEU A 158 10.66 2.44 10.44
CA LEU A 158 11.36 1.75 11.53
C LEU A 158 11.26 0.22 11.43
N HIS A 159 10.31 -0.34 10.68
CA HIS A 159 10.25 -1.76 10.30
C HIS A 159 11.29 -2.12 9.22
N LEU A 160 12.06 -1.16 8.72
CA LEU A 160 13.06 -1.34 7.67
C LEU A 160 14.52 -1.30 8.19
N THR A 161 14.75 -1.37 9.50
CA THR A 161 16.07 -1.10 10.09
C THR A 161 16.37 -1.88 11.36
N LEU A 162 17.64 -2.29 11.51
CA LEU A 162 18.19 -2.80 12.77
C LEU A 162 17.99 -1.83 13.96
N ASN A 163 17.82 -0.53 13.69
CA ASN A 163 17.60 0.49 14.71
C ASN A 163 16.10 0.77 14.99
N PHE A 164 15.21 -0.17 14.70
CA PHE A 164 13.75 0.00 14.80
C PHE A 164 13.27 0.71 16.07
N ASN A 165 13.82 0.34 17.24
CA ASN A 165 13.44 0.93 18.52
C ASN A 165 14.48 1.91 19.10
N GLY A 166 15.37 2.44 18.26
CA GLY A 166 16.36 3.45 18.63
C GLY A 166 17.52 2.94 19.50
N GLY A 167 17.71 1.62 19.58
CA GLY A 167 18.72 1.02 20.47
C GLY A 167 20.18 1.32 20.08
N VAL A 168 20.44 1.57 18.80
CA VAL A 168 21.77 1.89 18.27
C VAL A 168 22.11 3.36 18.50
N THR A 169 21.12 4.25 18.35
CA THR A 169 21.29 5.71 18.44
C THR A 169 21.00 6.29 19.82
N GLY A 170 20.34 5.53 20.71
CA GLY A 170 19.98 5.94 22.07
C GLY A 170 18.52 6.41 22.23
N ASN A 171 17.74 6.40 21.15
CA ASN A 171 16.35 6.83 21.05
C ASN A 171 15.36 5.76 21.54
N PHE A 172 15.68 5.06 22.63
CA PHE A 172 14.91 3.90 23.11
C PHE A 172 13.41 4.18 23.19
N GLY A 173 12.60 3.34 22.54
CA GLY A 173 11.14 3.46 22.53
C GLY A 173 10.57 4.30 21.37
N ILE A 174 11.41 4.79 20.45
CA ILE A 174 10.96 5.64 19.33
C ILE A 174 9.91 4.94 18.45
N HIS A 175 10.00 3.62 18.28
CA HIS A 175 9.02 2.84 17.53
C HIS A 175 7.60 3.13 18.00
N SER A 176 7.31 2.93 19.29
CA SER A 176 5.98 3.17 19.84
C SER A 176 5.60 4.66 19.83
N ARG A 177 6.56 5.57 20.03
CA ARG A 177 6.28 7.01 19.98
C ARG A 177 5.87 7.45 18.58
N TYR A 178 6.53 6.95 17.55
CA TYR A 178 6.23 7.29 16.16
C TYR A 178 4.97 6.55 15.66
N GLU A 179 4.99 5.22 15.60
CA GLU A 179 3.93 4.43 14.96
C GLU A 179 2.59 4.52 15.71
N THR A 180 2.64 4.45 17.03
CA THR A 180 1.44 4.35 17.87
C THR A 180 0.98 5.74 18.32
N GLN A 181 1.85 6.50 18.99
CA GLN A 181 1.43 7.71 19.67
C GLN A 181 1.31 8.92 18.72
N LEU A 182 2.27 9.14 17.84
CA LEU A 182 2.27 10.26 16.90
C LEU A 182 1.20 10.05 15.83
N ILE A 183 1.24 8.93 15.09
CA ILE A 183 0.24 8.65 14.05
C ILE A 183 -1.16 8.63 14.65
N GLY A 184 -1.36 8.00 15.81
CA GLY A 184 -2.65 7.98 16.49
C GLY A 184 -3.26 9.36 16.78
N ARG A 185 -2.43 10.39 16.99
CA ARG A 185 -2.87 11.78 17.21
C ARG A 185 -3.22 12.50 15.92
N HIS A 186 -2.49 12.23 14.84
CA HIS A 186 -2.51 13.06 13.63
C HIS A 186 -3.05 12.34 12.38
N LEU A 187 -3.50 11.09 12.49
CA LEU A 187 -4.02 10.31 11.37
C LEU A 187 -5.13 11.02 10.58
N ALA A 188 -5.99 11.80 11.28
CA ALA A 188 -7.05 12.59 10.64
C ALA A 188 -6.54 13.84 9.89
N GLU A 189 -5.30 14.25 10.12
CA GLU A 189 -4.64 15.38 9.45
C GLU A 189 -3.95 14.94 8.14
N ILE A 190 -3.69 13.65 7.97
CA ILE A 190 -3.08 13.09 6.76
C ILE A 190 -4.03 13.26 5.58
N SER A 191 -3.54 13.94 4.55
CA SER A 191 -4.27 14.10 3.29
C SER A 191 -4.26 12.81 2.47
N LEU A 192 -5.32 12.58 1.70
CA LEU A 192 -5.41 11.41 0.81
C LEU A 192 -4.58 11.62 -0.47
N PRO A 193 -4.02 10.54 -1.06
CA PRO A 193 -3.17 10.65 -2.24
C PRO A 193 -3.94 11.13 -3.48
N GLY A 194 -3.24 11.83 -4.38
CA GLY A 194 -3.78 12.29 -5.66
C GLY A 194 -3.69 11.27 -6.81
N ASP A 195 -2.90 10.21 -6.61
CA ASP A 195 -2.62 9.18 -7.61
C ASP A 195 -3.72 8.11 -7.67
N THR A 196 -3.51 7.09 -8.50
CA THR A 196 -4.43 5.97 -8.66
C THR A 196 -3.66 4.67 -8.68
N SER A 197 -4.28 3.57 -8.25
CA SER A 197 -3.68 2.24 -8.34
C SER A 197 -3.18 1.93 -9.76
N ILE A 198 -2.11 1.17 -9.86
CA ILE A 198 -1.55 0.66 -11.10
C ILE A 198 -1.50 -0.87 -11.07
N VAL A 199 -1.05 -1.48 -12.18
CA VAL A 199 -0.73 -2.91 -12.23
C VAL A 199 0.79 -2.99 -12.23
N TRP A 200 1.35 -3.68 -11.25
CA TRP A 200 2.79 -3.91 -11.17
C TRP A 200 3.18 -5.03 -12.14
N GLU A 201 4.27 -4.81 -12.89
CA GLU A 201 4.83 -5.83 -13.79
C GLU A 201 5.63 -6.88 -13.02
N ASN A 202 6.35 -6.45 -11.98
CA ASN A 202 7.11 -7.29 -11.08
C ASN A 202 6.81 -6.86 -9.63
N ILE A 203 6.26 -7.76 -8.82
CA ILE A 203 5.82 -7.47 -7.46
C ILE A 203 7.03 -7.21 -6.55
N ILE A 204 8.01 -8.11 -6.53
CA ILE A 204 9.18 -7.97 -5.65
C ILE A 204 10.02 -6.74 -5.97
N ASP A 205 10.24 -6.41 -7.26
CA ASP A 205 10.98 -5.20 -7.65
C ASP A 205 10.25 -3.92 -7.25
N SER A 206 8.91 -3.94 -7.31
CA SER A 206 8.09 -2.78 -6.90
C SER A 206 8.11 -2.61 -5.38
N THR A 207 8.09 -3.73 -4.64
CA THR A 207 8.21 -3.74 -3.19
C THR A 207 9.54 -3.18 -2.72
N PHE A 208 10.66 -3.66 -3.26
CA PHE A 208 11.95 -3.06 -2.96
C PHE A 208 12.00 -1.60 -3.39
N GLY A 209 11.46 -1.25 -4.57
CA GLY A 209 11.43 0.11 -5.07
C GLY A 209 10.86 1.15 -4.10
N TYR A 210 9.78 0.86 -3.38
CA TYR A 210 9.28 1.78 -2.34
C TYR A 210 10.08 1.68 -1.03
N ILE A 211 10.59 0.50 -0.66
CA ILE A 211 11.45 0.34 0.53
C ILE A 211 12.70 1.21 0.39
N GLU A 212 13.33 1.27 -0.78
CA GLU A 212 14.49 2.13 -1.03
C GLU A 212 14.17 3.63 -0.86
N LEU A 213 12.92 4.03 -1.12
CA LEU A 213 12.45 5.40 -0.93
C LEU A 213 12.13 5.72 0.54
N LEU A 214 11.63 4.74 1.28
CA LEU A 214 11.17 4.92 2.66
C LEU A 214 12.27 4.72 3.70
N TYR A 215 13.24 3.84 3.45
CA TYR A 215 14.35 3.57 4.38
C TYR A 215 15.08 4.86 4.85
N PRO A 216 15.39 5.85 3.98
CA PRO A 216 16.02 7.10 4.41
C PRO A 216 15.21 7.91 5.44
N TYR A 217 13.91 7.64 5.61
CA TYR A 217 13.09 8.30 6.63
C TYR A 217 13.46 7.88 8.05
N VAL A 218 14.14 6.75 8.25
CA VAL A 218 14.65 6.32 9.57
C VAL A 218 15.51 7.41 10.20
N ASP A 219 16.50 7.95 9.49
CA ASP A 219 17.40 8.98 10.00
C ASP A 219 16.64 10.28 10.35
N LEU A 220 15.59 10.60 9.59
CA LEU A 220 14.74 11.77 9.86
C LEU A 220 13.91 11.59 11.13
N ILE A 221 13.34 10.40 11.33
CA ILE A 221 12.59 10.06 12.55
C ILE A 221 13.49 10.15 13.78
N ILE A 222 14.70 9.59 13.70
CA ILE A 222 15.69 9.65 14.79
C ILE A 222 16.10 11.11 15.09
N ALA A 223 16.40 11.90 14.06
CA ALA A 223 16.78 13.30 14.25
C ALA A 223 15.63 14.14 14.85
N ALA A 224 14.39 13.87 14.46
CA ALA A 224 13.21 14.54 15.01
C ALA A 224 12.95 14.14 16.47
N ASP A 225 13.16 12.87 16.85
CA ASP A 225 13.10 12.42 18.25
C ASP A 225 14.14 13.16 19.10
N ASP A 226 15.40 13.24 18.65
CA ASP A 226 16.45 13.98 19.36
C ASP A 226 16.07 15.46 19.59
N LEU A 227 15.53 16.11 18.56
CA LEU A 227 15.07 17.50 18.65
C LEU A 227 13.92 17.66 19.65
N ALA A 228 12.92 16.79 19.58
CA ALA A 228 11.75 16.84 20.44
C ALA A 228 12.10 16.53 21.90
N VAL A 229 12.97 15.53 22.16
CA VAL A 229 13.46 15.17 23.51
C VAL A 229 14.26 16.31 24.13
N ALA A 230 15.05 17.04 23.34
CA ALA A 230 15.82 18.18 23.84
C ALA A 230 14.91 19.29 24.40
N VAL A 231 13.65 19.37 23.96
CA VAL A 231 12.67 20.35 24.42
C VAL A 231 11.75 19.78 25.52
N ASP A 232 11.27 18.56 25.35
CA ASP A 232 10.33 17.89 26.25
C ASP A 232 10.74 16.41 26.47
N PRO A 233 11.66 16.15 27.42
CA PRO A 233 12.21 14.81 27.66
C PRO A 233 11.24 13.85 28.35
N ASP A 234 10.09 14.35 28.82
CA ASP A 234 9.04 13.55 29.45
C ASP A 234 8.02 13.01 28.43
N TYR A 235 8.26 13.25 27.13
CA TYR A 235 7.39 12.83 26.02
C TYR A 235 5.95 13.36 26.15
N GLY A 236 5.81 14.61 26.60
CA GLY A 236 4.52 15.30 26.73
C GLY A 236 3.93 15.76 25.40
N ASN A 237 2.91 16.63 25.45
CA ASN A 237 2.29 17.14 24.23
C ASN A 237 3.26 17.99 23.39
N THR A 238 4.14 18.76 24.04
CA THR A 238 5.14 19.58 23.33
C THR A 238 6.08 18.69 22.51
N TYR A 239 6.48 17.55 23.06
CA TYR A 239 7.26 16.54 22.33
C TYR A 239 6.52 16.08 21.06
N TYR A 240 5.26 15.67 21.15
CA TYR A 240 4.51 15.17 19.98
C TYR A 240 4.17 16.27 18.96
N ASP A 241 3.89 17.49 19.40
CA ASP A 241 3.63 18.62 18.50
C ASP A 241 4.89 18.95 17.69
N LEU A 242 6.08 18.91 18.31
CA LEU A 242 7.36 19.10 17.63
C LEU A 242 7.68 17.93 16.71
N LEU A 243 7.53 16.70 17.20
CA LEU A 243 7.76 15.50 16.41
C LEU A 243 6.87 15.49 15.15
N TRP A 244 5.60 15.88 15.28
CA TRP A 244 4.69 16.03 14.13
C TRP A 244 5.15 17.12 13.18
N THR A 245 5.55 18.29 13.70
CA THR A 245 6.02 19.41 12.87
C THR A 245 7.21 19.02 11.99
N GLU A 246 8.09 18.15 12.48
CA GLU A 246 9.26 17.69 11.72
C GLU A 246 8.93 16.52 10.76
N LEU A 247 7.92 15.69 11.09
CA LEU A 247 7.66 14.43 10.40
C LEU A 247 6.36 14.41 9.58
N ASP A 248 5.53 15.45 9.61
CA ASP A 248 4.21 15.48 8.94
C ASP A 248 4.30 15.10 7.45
N SER A 249 5.29 15.64 6.74
CA SER A 249 5.48 15.44 5.32
C SER A 249 5.88 14.01 5.00
N ILE A 250 6.84 13.43 5.74
CA ILE A 250 7.34 12.07 5.44
C ILE A 250 6.34 11.01 5.93
N THR A 251 5.64 11.28 7.03
CA THR A 251 4.55 10.42 7.52
C THR A 251 3.39 10.42 6.53
N THR A 252 3.02 11.60 6.01
CA THR A 252 1.99 11.72 4.98
C THR A 252 2.40 10.98 3.70
N ASP A 253 3.64 11.13 3.23
CA ASP A 253 4.15 10.42 2.05
C ASP A 253 4.13 8.89 2.24
N ALA A 254 4.61 8.38 3.38
CA ALA A 254 4.61 6.95 3.69
C ALA A 254 3.18 6.36 3.70
N VAL A 255 2.23 7.03 4.37
CA VAL A 255 0.82 6.58 4.42
C VAL A 255 0.15 6.67 3.05
N GLN A 256 0.40 7.74 2.29
CA GLN A 256 -0.15 7.90 0.94
C GLN A 256 0.35 6.82 -0.02
N ARG A 257 1.64 6.48 0.04
CA ARG A 257 2.22 5.36 -0.72
C ARG A 257 1.57 4.05 -0.31
N GLY A 258 1.46 3.76 0.99
CA GLY A 258 0.83 2.55 1.49
C GLY A 258 -0.59 2.35 0.96
N ILE A 259 -1.38 3.43 0.88
CA ILE A 259 -2.74 3.41 0.29
C ILE A 259 -2.71 3.04 -1.19
N ILE A 260 -1.84 3.68 -1.98
CA ILE A 260 -1.78 3.47 -3.43
C ILE A 260 -1.16 2.11 -3.77
N ASP A 261 -0.11 1.71 -3.06
CA ASP A 261 0.62 0.47 -3.31
C ASP A 261 -0.23 -0.74 -2.91
N LEU A 262 -0.95 -0.69 -1.78
CA LEU A 262 -1.92 -1.72 -1.44
C LEU A 262 -3.03 -1.85 -2.50
N ALA A 263 -3.61 -0.72 -2.93
CA ALA A 263 -4.61 -0.74 -4.00
C ALA A 263 -4.03 -1.31 -5.31
N SER A 264 -2.75 -1.04 -5.58
CA SER A 264 -2.03 -1.57 -6.74
C SER A 264 -1.75 -3.06 -6.63
N PHE A 265 -1.41 -3.58 -5.45
CA PHE A 265 -1.25 -5.02 -5.24
C PHE A 265 -2.57 -5.77 -5.38
N TRP A 266 -3.67 -5.30 -4.78
CA TRP A 266 -4.99 -5.88 -5.00
C TRP A 266 -5.39 -5.86 -6.49
N ARG A 267 -5.13 -4.74 -7.18
CA ARG A 267 -5.40 -4.62 -8.62
C ARG A 267 -4.54 -5.56 -9.44
N THR A 268 -3.26 -5.66 -9.12
CA THR A 268 -2.31 -6.58 -9.77
C THR A 268 -2.78 -8.02 -9.60
N ALA A 269 -3.13 -8.39 -8.37
CA ALA A 269 -3.62 -9.73 -8.07
C ALA A 269 -4.87 -10.10 -8.89
N TRP A 270 -5.83 -9.17 -8.96
CA TRP A 270 -7.06 -9.33 -9.73
C TRP A 270 -6.84 -9.41 -11.24
N VAL A 271 -5.92 -8.60 -11.80
CA VAL A 271 -5.56 -8.65 -13.22
C VAL A 271 -4.87 -9.97 -13.56
N ASN A 272 -3.92 -10.41 -12.74
CA ASN A 272 -3.22 -11.69 -12.90
C ASN A 272 -4.19 -12.88 -12.82
N ALA A 273 -5.24 -12.78 -12.00
CA ALA A 273 -6.31 -13.77 -11.91
C ALA A 273 -7.26 -13.82 -13.13
N GLY A 274 -7.08 -12.94 -14.12
CA GLY A 274 -7.96 -12.87 -15.29
C GLY A 274 -9.22 -12.03 -15.07
N LYS A 275 -9.20 -11.10 -14.09
CA LYS A 275 -10.30 -10.19 -13.76
C LYS A 275 -11.63 -10.87 -13.37
N PRO A 276 -11.63 -11.89 -12.49
CA PRO A 276 -12.85 -12.58 -12.08
C PRO A 276 -13.75 -11.67 -11.22
N LEU A 277 -15.04 -11.99 -11.16
CA LEU A 277 -16.01 -11.31 -10.30
C LEU A 277 -16.47 -12.25 -9.17
N PRO A 278 -16.79 -11.70 -7.98
CA PRO A 278 -17.43 -12.48 -6.92
C PRO A 278 -18.78 -13.05 -7.34
N PRO A 279 -19.23 -14.18 -6.75
CA PRO A 279 -20.54 -14.75 -7.01
C PRO A 279 -21.65 -13.73 -6.75
N GLY A 280 -22.59 -13.61 -7.68
CA GLY A 280 -23.72 -12.68 -7.56
C GLY A 280 -23.38 -11.21 -7.87
N VAL A 281 -22.13 -10.88 -8.17
CA VAL A 281 -21.74 -9.58 -8.71
C VAL A 281 -21.80 -9.66 -10.23
N SER A 282 -22.70 -8.88 -10.82
CA SER A 282 -22.66 -8.55 -12.25
C SER A 282 -22.28 -7.09 -12.37
N VAL A 283 -21.18 -6.78 -13.04
CA VAL A 283 -20.92 -5.40 -13.49
C VAL A 283 -21.94 -5.08 -14.58
N ASN A 284 -22.98 -4.34 -14.20
CA ASN A 284 -23.82 -3.67 -15.18
C ASN A 284 -23.01 -2.47 -15.68
N TRP A 285 -22.50 -2.56 -16.90
CA TRP A 285 -21.70 -1.51 -17.53
C TRP A 285 -22.48 -0.21 -17.84
N GLU A 286 -23.74 -0.14 -17.40
CA GLU A 286 -24.57 1.06 -17.37
C GLU A 286 -24.64 1.59 -15.92
N ASP A 287 -23.65 2.40 -15.56
CA ASP A 287 -23.56 3.05 -14.24
C ASP A 287 -24.63 4.14 -14.08
N ASN A 288 -25.39 4.05 -12.98
CA ASN A 288 -26.38 5.04 -12.53
C ASN A 288 -26.07 5.54 -11.11
N SER A 289 -24.86 5.28 -10.59
CA SER A 289 -24.38 5.87 -9.33
C SER A 289 -24.05 7.34 -9.56
N GLN A 290 -24.58 8.23 -8.71
CA GLN A 290 -24.26 9.65 -8.75
C GLN A 290 -22.80 9.82 -8.31
N PRO A 291 -21.90 10.35 -9.16
CA PRO A 291 -20.50 10.49 -8.81
C PRO A 291 -20.31 11.45 -7.63
N ASN A 292 -19.41 11.13 -6.70
CA ASN A 292 -19.08 12.00 -5.55
C ASN A 292 -18.23 13.24 -5.94
N GLY A 293 -17.80 13.35 -7.20
CA GLY A 293 -16.96 14.45 -7.66
C GLY A 293 -16.77 14.46 -9.18
N PHE A 294 -16.11 15.50 -9.68
CA PHE A 294 -15.66 15.55 -11.07
C PHE A 294 -14.38 14.71 -11.22
N ARG A 295 -14.31 13.81 -12.21
CA ARG A 295 -13.11 12.99 -12.47
C ARG A 295 -12.95 12.69 -13.96
N LEU A 296 -11.73 12.77 -14.47
CA LEU A 296 -11.33 12.24 -15.77
C LEU A 296 -10.50 10.97 -15.55
N TYR A 297 -10.95 9.85 -16.12
CA TYR A 297 -10.29 8.56 -15.98
C TYR A 297 -9.23 8.36 -17.07
N ASP A 298 -8.38 7.33 -16.89
CA ASP A 298 -7.45 6.92 -17.94
C ASP A 298 -8.19 6.42 -19.17
N SER A 299 -7.67 6.75 -20.34
CA SER A 299 -8.19 6.22 -21.59
C SER A 299 -7.85 4.72 -21.66
N TYR A 300 -8.78 3.85 -22.06
CA TYR A 300 -8.52 2.42 -22.20
C TYR A 300 -8.99 1.87 -23.57
N PRO A 301 -8.15 1.11 -24.28
CA PRO A 301 -6.74 0.81 -23.97
C PRO A 301 -5.83 2.06 -24.01
N ASN A 302 -4.64 1.98 -23.40
CA ASN A 302 -3.55 2.96 -23.50
C ASN A 302 -2.21 2.29 -23.10
N PRO A 303 -1.24 2.11 -24.02
CA PRO A 303 -1.29 2.53 -25.43
C PRO A 303 -2.42 1.86 -26.23
N PHE A 304 -2.90 2.52 -27.29
CA PHE A 304 -4.06 2.06 -28.06
C PHE A 304 -3.82 2.04 -29.57
N ASN A 305 -4.61 1.25 -30.31
CA ASN A 305 -4.56 1.14 -31.77
C ASN A 305 -5.93 0.72 -32.36
N PRO A 306 -6.59 1.53 -33.19
CA PRO A 306 -6.64 2.99 -33.16
C PRO A 306 -7.75 3.51 -32.22
N LEU A 307 -8.42 2.62 -31.48
CA LEU A 307 -9.57 2.95 -30.63
C LEU A 307 -9.18 3.00 -29.15
N THR A 308 -9.60 4.04 -28.46
CA THR A 308 -9.55 4.13 -27.00
C THR A 308 -10.84 4.72 -26.45
N THR A 309 -11.23 4.33 -25.24
CA THR A 309 -12.40 4.87 -24.55
C THR A 309 -11.95 5.76 -23.42
N ILE A 310 -12.41 7.01 -23.43
CA ILE A 310 -12.18 7.97 -22.37
C ILE A 310 -13.44 8.06 -21.51
N SER A 311 -13.28 7.76 -20.22
CA SER A 311 -14.36 7.87 -19.24
C SER A 311 -14.19 9.13 -18.40
N TYR A 312 -15.30 9.73 -17.98
CA TYR A 312 -15.31 10.83 -17.02
C TYR A 312 -16.61 10.83 -16.20
N SER A 313 -16.55 11.36 -14.99
CA SER A 313 -17.70 11.48 -14.09
C SER A 313 -18.01 12.93 -13.76
N ILE A 314 -19.29 13.27 -13.68
CA ILE A 314 -19.76 14.58 -13.24
C ILE A 314 -20.83 14.43 -12.14
N PRO A 315 -20.68 15.11 -10.98
CA PRO A 315 -21.57 14.96 -9.82
C PRO A 315 -22.88 15.72 -9.97
N LYS A 316 -22.96 16.63 -10.95
CA LYS A 316 -24.15 17.43 -11.26
C LYS A 316 -24.19 17.74 -12.75
N ALA A 317 -25.39 17.96 -13.28
CA ALA A 317 -25.56 18.29 -14.69
C ALA A 317 -24.79 19.58 -15.04
N SER A 318 -23.81 19.48 -15.95
CA SER A 318 -22.83 20.54 -16.22
C SER A 318 -22.50 20.63 -17.71
N ASN A 319 -21.98 21.77 -18.16
CA ASN A 319 -21.43 21.92 -19.51
C ASN A 319 -20.02 21.34 -19.53
N VAL A 320 -19.79 20.33 -20.35
CA VAL A 320 -18.55 19.56 -20.43
C VAL A 320 -17.92 19.71 -21.81
N SER A 321 -16.61 19.93 -21.84
CA SER A 321 -15.80 19.83 -23.04
C SER A 321 -14.70 18.79 -22.84
N LEU A 322 -14.59 17.83 -23.76
CA LEU A 322 -13.52 16.83 -23.80
C LEU A 322 -12.78 16.98 -25.12
N ILE A 323 -11.54 17.46 -25.04
CA ILE A 323 -10.73 17.86 -26.21
C ILE A 323 -9.40 17.11 -26.18
N ILE A 324 -8.98 16.62 -27.34
CA ILE A 324 -7.70 15.98 -27.61
C ILE A 324 -6.74 17.02 -28.20
N TYR A 325 -5.52 17.06 -27.68
CA TYR A 325 -4.44 17.91 -28.13
C TYR A 325 -3.21 17.08 -28.48
N ASP A 326 -2.39 17.59 -29.40
CA ASP A 326 -1.02 17.11 -29.58
C ASP A 326 -0.06 17.76 -28.55
N LEU A 327 1.23 17.41 -28.63
CA LEU A 327 2.26 17.93 -27.72
C LEU A 327 2.56 19.42 -27.89
N ILE A 328 2.20 20.04 -29.02
CA ILE A 328 2.37 21.48 -29.24
C ILE A 328 1.10 22.26 -28.85
N GLY A 329 0.08 21.58 -28.34
CA GLY A 329 -1.17 22.17 -27.85
C GLY A 329 -2.19 22.45 -28.95
N GLN A 330 -2.03 21.90 -30.16
CA GLN A 330 -3.01 21.98 -31.22
C GLN A 330 -4.19 21.04 -30.93
N GLU A 331 -5.42 21.53 -31.06
CA GLU A 331 -6.62 20.70 -30.97
C GLU A 331 -6.67 19.71 -32.15
N VAL A 332 -6.64 18.42 -31.83
CA VAL A 332 -6.67 17.31 -32.80
C VAL A 332 -8.09 16.78 -32.97
N ALA A 333 -8.86 16.72 -31.87
CA ALA A 333 -10.24 16.28 -31.90
C ALA A 333 -11.03 16.87 -30.72
N ARG A 334 -12.33 17.07 -30.92
CA ARG A 334 -13.29 17.46 -29.87
C ARG A 334 -14.34 16.38 -29.74
N LEU A 335 -14.27 15.63 -28.65
CA LEU A 335 -15.10 14.45 -28.43
C LEU A 335 -16.43 14.80 -27.75
N VAL A 336 -16.43 15.84 -26.91
CA VAL A 336 -17.63 16.35 -26.22
C VAL A 336 -17.58 17.86 -26.17
N ASP A 337 -18.73 18.50 -26.39
CA ASP A 337 -18.93 19.94 -26.18
C ASP A 337 -20.40 20.28 -25.95
N ASN A 338 -20.98 19.75 -24.87
CA ASN A 338 -22.38 19.95 -24.56
C ASN A 338 -22.68 19.76 -23.06
N LYS A 339 -23.93 20.07 -22.70
CA LYS A 339 -24.45 19.79 -21.35
C LYS A 339 -24.66 18.29 -21.17
N LYS A 340 -24.10 17.73 -20.11
CA LYS A 340 -24.24 16.32 -19.72
C LYS A 340 -24.97 16.21 -18.37
N PRO A 341 -25.84 15.20 -18.18
CA PRO A 341 -26.47 14.93 -16.88
C PRO A 341 -25.43 14.43 -15.86
N ALA A 342 -25.76 14.54 -14.57
CA ALA A 342 -24.95 13.91 -13.52
C ALA A 342 -24.83 12.40 -13.78
N GLY A 343 -23.64 11.83 -13.56
CA GLY A 343 -23.35 10.45 -13.90
C GLY A 343 -21.96 10.26 -14.52
N GLN A 344 -21.64 9.01 -14.78
CA GLN A 344 -20.49 8.65 -15.60
C GLN A 344 -20.82 8.71 -17.09
N HIS A 345 -19.83 9.09 -17.87
CA HIS A 345 -19.91 9.21 -19.32
C HIS A 345 -18.69 8.53 -19.93
N ARG A 346 -18.91 7.85 -21.05
CA ARG A 346 -17.86 7.18 -21.83
C ARG A 346 -17.91 7.68 -23.26
N VAL A 347 -16.74 7.97 -23.83
CA VAL A 347 -16.60 8.45 -25.20
C VAL A 347 -15.44 7.73 -25.86
N THR A 348 -15.73 7.06 -26.97
CA THR A 348 -14.71 6.39 -27.77
C THR A 348 -14.07 7.39 -28.72
N TRP A 349 -12.75 7.45 -28.72
CA TRP A 349 -11.96 8.14 -29.73
C TRP A 349 -11.45 7.13 -30.76
N ASP A 350 -11.85 7.34 -32.01
CA ASP A 350 -11.27 6.65 -33.17
C ASP A 350 -10.18 7.53 -33.78
N ALA A 351 -8.93 7.08 -33.64
CA ALA A 351 -7.75 7.79 -34.10
C ALA A 351 -7.17 7.16 -35.39
N THR A 352 -8.00 6.50 -36.21
CA THR A 352 -7.54 5.82 -37.44
C THR A 352 -6.75 6.74 -38.36
N ASP A 353 -7.17 8.00 -38.51
CA ASP A 353 -6.53 9.00 -39.39
C ASP A 353 -5.47 9.87 -38.69
N ILE A 354 -5.09 9.50 -37.45
CA ILE A 354 -4.16 10.27 -36.62
C ILE A 354 -2.79 9.56 -36.59
N ALA A 355 -1.70 10.32 -36.56
CA ALA A 355 -0.34 9.75 -36.54
C ALA A 355 -0.03 9.09 -35.18
N SER A 356 0.78 8.02 -35.14
CA SER A 356 1.27 7.46 -33.88
C SER A 356 2.03 8.51 -33.08
N GLY A 357 1.88 8.49 -31.76
CA GLY A 357 2.50 9.50 -30.90
C GLY A 357 1.79 9.68 -29.57
N VAL A 358 2.28 10.66 -28.81
CA VAL A 358 1.70 11.04 -27.51
C VAL A 358 0.68 12.14 -27.74
N TYR A 359 -0.49 11.98 -27.12
CA TYR A 359 -1.58 12.95 -27.13
C TYR A 359 -2.00 13.28 -25.71
N LEU A 360 -2.54 14.48 -25.53
CA LEU A 360 -3.16 14.93 -24.29
C LEU A 360 -4.67 14.98 -24.47
N TYR A 361 -5.44 14.60 -23.47
CA TYR A 361 -6.88 14.79 -23.46
C TYR A 361 -7.30 15.55 -22.22
N ARG A 362 -8.15 16.55 -22.40
CA ARG A 362 -8.55 17.47 -21.35
C ARG A 362 -10.05 17.50 -21.20
N LEU A 363 -10.50 17.25 -19.98
CA LEU A 363 -11.86 17.50 -19.55
C LEU A 363 -11.95 18.91 -18.96
N GLN A 364 -12.89 19.71 -19.42
CA GLN A 364 -13.21 21.03 -18.87
C GLN A 364 -14.70 21.10 -18.54
N VAL A 365 -15.02 21.60 -17.35
CA VAL A 365 -16.38 21.85 -16.89
C VAL A 365 -16.51 23.33 -16.54
N SER A 366 -17.48 24.01 -17.16
CA SER A 366 -17.66 25.46 -17.03
C SER A 366 -18.67 25.86 -15.94
N PRO A 367 -18.50 27.03 -15.28
CA PRO A 367 -17.44 28.01 -15.50
C PRO A 367 -16.12 27.64 -14.80
N PRO A 368 -14.92 27.91 -15.39
CA PRO A 368 -13.62 27.48 -14.87
C PRO A 368 -13.29 27.96 -13.44
N THR A 369 -13.88 29.06 -13.01
CA THR A 369 -13.69 29.66 -11.67
C THR A 369 -14.53 28.99 -10.57
N ALA A 370 -15.45 28.09 -10.95
CA ALA A 370 -16.22 27.20 -10.07
C ALA A 370 -16.35 25.78 -10.70
N GLY A 371 -15.39 25.44 -11.57
CA GLY A 371 -15.46 24.33 -12.52
C GLY A 371 -14.18 23.50 -12.51
N PHE A 372 -14.25 22.35 -13.15
CA PHE A 372 -13.22 21.32 -13.10
C PHE A 372 -12.41 21.31 -14.41
N VAL A 373 -11.08 21.26 -14.32
CA VAL A 373 -10.21 21.03 -15.47
C VAL A 373 -9.20 19.95 -15.10
N GLN A 374 -9.18 18.85 -15.84
CA GLN A 374 -8.18 17.79 -15.70
C GLN A 374 -7.64 17.41 -17.08
N THR A 375 -6.33 17.24 -17.18
CA THR A 375 -5.65 16.80 -18.41
C THR A 375 -4.90 15.51 -18.12
N LYS A 376 -4.98 14.53 -19.02
CA LYS A 376 -4.26 13.26 -18.95
C LYS A 376 -3.57 12.96 -20.29
N LYS A 377 -2.66 11.99 -20.29
CA LYS A 377 -1.81 11.60 -21.42
C LYS A 377 -2.24 10.24 -21.96
N MET A 378 -2.21 10.07 -23.29
CA MET A 378 -2.40 8.78 -23.95
C MET A 378 -1.42 8.58 -25.11
N VAL A 379 -1.18 7.33 -25.49
CA VAL A 379 -0.20 6.94 -26.51
C VAL A 379 -0.90 6.14 -27.60
N LEU A 380 -0.90 6.67 -28.83
CA LEU A 380 -1.38 5.97 -30.02
C LEU A 380 -0.23 5.19 -30.67
N LEU A 381 -0.38 3.88 -30.78
CA LEU A 381 0.52 3.00 -31.52
C LEU A 381 -0.18 2.54 -32.80
N LYS A 382 0.52 2.51 -33.94
CA LYS A 382 -0.01 1.92 -35.17
C LYS A 382 0.74 0.64 -35.51
#